data_AF-A0A661PIU1-F1
#
_entry.id   AF-A0A661PIU1-F1
#
_cell.length_a   1.000
_cell.length_b   1.000
_cell.length_c   1.000
_cell.angle_alpha   90.00
_cell.angle_beta   90.00
_cell.angle_gamma   90.00
#
_symmetry.space_group_name_H-M   'P 1'
#
loop_
_entity.id
_entity.type
_entity.pdbx_description
1 polymer ?
#
loop_
_entity_poly.entity_id
_entity_poly.type
_entity_poly.pdbx_seq_one_letter_code
_entity_poly.pdbx_strand_id
1 'polypeptide(L)'
;MDRKENDDGIALAARGYQLQLRGRLAEAIGTYQEALALASERADVWYNLASACRHLGRLDEAIAAYRRALDLAPDDPAGWNNIGLALHDGGDLEQAIAAFEQAQRLDPNVPAALVNLGNALRDSGRRDAAVDAYGQAITCDSGLVAAYYNLHAALYRQADPRPAEQALQQALELDPKHESARFHLAALRQLHQGDDDGLLASLPPHCDFLVDSCQFVVGHRCAATELCSDTFEMLRVAFAAVRDDGLVIELGVRRGTSIRFIAGLCPATPVHGFDAFEGLPEHWGQQRQGLYSTDGVLPEVPKQVTLYPGWFADTLPTFVEHHDEPIRFLNVDCDLYSSAQTALELLGPQIVPGSVLVFDEYLCNPGWREDEHRAFTETATVFGWRYDYIGFSLFTKQAAICITAVGGG
;
A
#
# COMPACT_ATOMS: atom_id res chain seq x y z
N MET A 1 6.36 45.55 -10.31
CA MET A 1 5.86 44.62 -11.33
C MET A 1 5.10 45.45 -12.35
N ASP A 2 5.51 45.41 -13.62
CA ASP A 2 4.75 46.07 -14.69
C ASP A 2 3.40 45.34 -14.85
N ARG A 3 2.32 46.08 -15.16
CA ARG A 3 0.98 45.51 -15.36
C ARG A 3 1.01 44.40 -16.42
N LYS A 4 1.86 44.55 -17.43
CA LYS A 4 2.08 43.56 -18.47
C LYS A 4 2.69 42.25 -17.94
N GLU A 5 3.68 42.32 -17.06
CA GLU A 5 4.32 41.13 -16.45
C GLU A 5 3.32 40.35 -15.60
N ASN A 6 2.40 41.06 -14.92
CA ASN A 6 1.31 40.44 -14.17
C ASN A 6 0.32 39.71 -15.08
N ASP A 7 -0.11 40.36 -16.16
CA ASP A 7 -1.06 39.79 -17.12
C ASP A 7 -0.44 38.57 -17.84
N ASP A 8 0.85 38.64 -18.19
CA ASP A 8 1.61 37.53 -18.76
C ASP A 8 1.73 36.35 -17.77
N GLY A 9 1.99 36.62 -16.48
CA GLY A 9 2.01 35.60 -15.42
C GLY A 9 0.66 34.90 -15.22
N ILE A 10 -0.46 35.64 -15.29
CA ILE A 10 -1.81 35.07 -15.23
C ILE A 10 -2.07 34.15 -16.44
N ALA A 11 -1.69 34.58 -17.65
CA ALA A 11 -1.86 33.78 -18.85
C ALA A 11 -1.05 32.48 -18.81
N LEU A 12 0.19 32.54 -18.30
CA LEU A 12 1.03 31.35 -18.09
C LEU A 12 0.41 30.40 -17.07
N ALA A 13 -0.07 30.90 -15.92
CA ALA A 13 -0.75 30.06 -14.93
C ALA A 13 -1.98 29.34 -15.52
N ALA A 14 -2.80 30.05 -16.30
CA ALA A 14 -3.95 29.45 -16.97
C ALA A 14 -3.52 28.38 -17.99
N ARG A 15 -2.44 28.60 -18.75
CA ARG A 15 -1.88 27.62 -19.67
C ARG A 15 -1.37 26.38 -18.93
N GLY A 16 -0.66 26.55 -17.82
CA GLY A 16 -0.18 25.45 -16.98
C GLY A 16 -1.34 24.57 -16.51
N TYR A 17 -2.44 25.19 -16.08
CA TYR A 17 -3.66 24.48 -15.68
C TYR A 17 -4.27 23.67 -16.83
N GLN A 18 -4.32 24.22 -18.04
CA GLN A 18 -4.80 23.48 -19.22
C GLN A 18 -3.89 22.31 -19.61
N LEU A 19 -2.57 22.44 -19.43
CA LEU A 19 -1.64 21.34 -19.65
C LEU A 19 -1.85 20.22 -18.62
N GLN A 20 -2.06 20.56 -17.35
CA GLN A 20 -2.34 19.62 -16.28
C GLN A 20 -3.64 18.85 -16.52
N LEU A 21 -4.72 19.52 -16.92
CA LEU A 21 -5.99 18.85 -17.29
C LEU A 21 -5.84 17.86 -18.46
N ARG A 22 -4.81 18.04 -19.31
CA ARG A 22 -4.47 17.14 -20.43
C ARG A 22 -3.44 16.07 -20.04
N GLY A 23 -3.07 15.97 -18.76
CA GLY A 23 -2.06 15.03 -18.27
C GLY A 23 -0.63 15.39 -18.65
N ARG A 24 -0.37 16.57 -19.25
CA ARG A 24 0.97 17.03 -19.65
C ARG A 24 1.68 17.68 -18.45
N LEU A 25 1.85 16.90 -17.38
CA LEU A 25 2.27 17.39 -16.06
C LEU A 25 3.65 18.03 -16.06
N ALA A 26 4.63 17.45 -16.77
CA ALA A 26 6.00 18.00 -16.81
C ALA A 26 6.04 19.38 -17.48
N GLU A 27 5.25 19.58 -18.53
CA GLU A 27 5.12 20.89 -19.20
C GLU A 27 4.32 21.88 -18.36
N ALA A 28 3.29 21.41 -17.65
CA ALA A 28 2.54 22.22 -16.71
C ALA A 28 3.45 22.79 -15.62
N ILE A 29 4.33 21.95 -15.04
CA ILE A 29 5.32 22.37 -14.03
C ILE A 29 6.21 23.49 -14.57
N GLY A 30 6.82 23.31 -15.75
CA GLY A 30 7.65 24.37 -16.35
C GLY A 30 6.87 25.67 -16.56
N THR A 31 5.63 25.56 -17.05
CA THR A 31 4.77 26.73 -17.28
C THR A 31 4.39 27.44 -15.97
N TYR A 32 4.14 26.71 -14.89
CA TYR A 32 3.89 27.31 -13.57
C TYR A 32 5.13 27.98 -13.00
N GLN A 33 6.31 27.39 -13.17
CA GLN A 33 7.57 28.00 -12.74
C GLN A 33 7.84 29.31 -13.49
N GLU A 34 7.57 29.37 -14.79
CA GLU A 34 7.61 30.62 -15.56
C GLU A 34 6.60 31.66 -15.04
N ALA A 35 5.36 31.24 -14.74
CA ALA A 35 4.35 32.14 -14.16
C ALA A 35 4.80 32.71 -12.80
N LEU A 36 5.40 31.88 -11.94
CA LEU A 36 5.89 32.26 -10.61
C LEU A 36 7.15 33.12 -10.67
N ALA A 37 7.96 33.02 -11.74
CA ALA A 37 9.09 33.91 -11.98
C ALA A 37 8.63 35.34 -12.31
N LEU A 38 7.46 35.50 -12.95
CA LEU A 38 6.84 36.80 -13.20
C LEU A 38 6.04 37.30 -11.99
N ALA A 39 5.38 36.41 -11.25
CA ALA A 39 4.48 36.74 -10.14
C ALA A 39 4.60 35.71 -8.99
N SER A 40 5.57 35.91 -8.08
CA SER A 40 5.90 34.93 -7.04
C SER A 40 4.91 34.85 -5.86
N GLU A 41 4.02 35.83 -5.72
CA GLU A 41 3.06 35.95 -4.61
C GLU A 41 1.68 35.38 -4.97
N ARG A 42 1.66 34.23 -5.67
CA ARG A 42 0.45 33.57 -6.16
C ARG A 42 0.27 32.20 -5.53
N ALA A 43 -0.42 32.16 -4.39
CA ALA A 43 -0.67 30.92 -3.64
C ALA A 43 -1.35 29.83 -4.50
N ASP A 44 -2.31 30.21 -5.33
CA ASP A 44 -3.02 29.31 -6.24
C ASP A 44 -2.10 28.65 -7.27
N VAL A 45 -1.10 29.38 -7.78
CA VAL A 45 -0.13 28.84 -8.74
C VAL A 45 0.86 27.91 -8.04
N TRP A 46 1.29 28.25 -6.82
CA TRP A 46 2.10 27.36 -5.99
C TRP A 46 1.37 26.05 -5.68
N TYR A 47 0.07 26.10 -5.36
CA TYR A 47 -0.76 24.91 -5.17
C TYR A 47 -0.85 24.03 -6.42
N ASN A 48 -1.05 24.65 -7.59
CA ASN A 48 -1.12 23.91 -8.84
C ASN A 48 0.23 23.28 -9.23
N LEU A 49 1.34 24.01 -9.03
CA LEU A 49 2.69 23.48 -9.19
C LEU A 49 2.91 22.27 -8.28
N ALA A 50 2.56 22.40 -7.00
CA ALA A 50 2.71 21.34 -6.01
C ALA A 50 1.89 20.09 -6.37
N SER A 51 0.63 20.27 -6.79
CA SER A 51 -0.24 19.19 -7.26
C SER A 51 0.35 18.48 -8.47
N ALA A 52 0.85 19.23 -9.47
CA ALA A 52 1.48 18.64 -10.64
C ALA A 52 2.77 17.87 -10.28
N CYS A 53 3.56 18.38 -9.33
CA CYS A 53 4.74 17.68 -8.82
C CYS A 53 4.36 16.38 -8.10
N ARG A 54 3.34 16.41 -7.22
CA ARG A 54 2.85 15.21 -6.52
C ARG A 54 2.39 14.13 -7.49
N HIS A 55 1.62 14.51 -8.52
CA HIS A 55 1.16 13.57 -9.55
C HIS A 55 2.30 12.96 -10.39
N LEU A 56 3.47 13.58 -10.45
CA LEU A 56 4.68 13.01 -11.06
C LEU A 56 5.57 12.26 -10.07
N GLY A 57 5.18 12.13 -8.80
CA GLY A 57 6.02 11.53 -7.76
C GLY A 57 7.17 12.41 -7.27
N ARG A 58 7.23 13.69 -7.69
CA ARG A 58 8.22 14.68 -7.23
C ARG A 58 7.79 15.25 -5.87
N LEU A 59 7.77 14.38 -4.85
CA LEU A 59 7.10 14.65 -3.58
C LEU A 59 7.76 15.75 -2.77
N ASP A 60 9.09 15.82 -2.72
CA ASP A 60 9.81 16.87 -2.01
C ASP A 60 9.52 18.26 -2.62
N GLU A 61 9.52 18.34 -3.95
CA GLU A 61 9.17 19.56 -4.66
C GLU A 61 7.70 19.94 -4.46
N ALA A 62 6.80 18.94 -4.39
CA ALA A 62 5.41 19.17 -4.06
C ALA A 62 5.25 19.76 -2.64
N ILE A 63 5.89 19.15 -1.64
CA ILE A 63 5.84 19.61 -0.24
C ILE A 63 6.41 21.02 -0.11
N ALA A 64 7.54 21.31 -0.77
CA ALA A 64 8.14 22.65 -0.77
C ALA A 64 7.20 23.69 -1.40
N ALA A 65 6.58 23.38 -2.54
CA ALA A 65 5.63 24.27 -3.21
C ALA A 65 4.34 24.45 -2.38
N TYR A 66 3.81 23.41 -1.73
CA TYR A 66 2.68 23.53 -0.82
C TYR A 66 2.99 24.42 0.40
N ARG A 67 4.17 24.26 1.01
CA ARG A 67 4.62 25.14 2.09
C ARG A 67 4.71 26.58 1.64
N ARG A 68 5.21 26.82 0.42
CA ARG A 68 5.26 28.17 -0.15
C ARG A 68 3.88 28.77 -0.39
N ALA A 69 2.89 27.97 -0.78
CA ALA A 69 1.50 28.40 -0.87
C ALA A 69 0.94 28.78 0.52
N LEU A 70 1.22 27.98 1.55
CA LEU A 70 0.82 28.25 2.93
C LEU A 70 1.54 29.47 3.53
N ASP A 71 2.77 29.79 3.15
CA ASP A 71 3.42 31.04 3.57
C ASP A 71 2.62 32.28 3.12
N LEU A 72 1.95 32.18 1.97
CA LEU A 72 1.12 33.24 1.40
C LEU A 72 -0.32 33.19 1.93
N ALA A 73 -0.81 32.01 2.33
CA ALA A 73 -2.15 31.75 2.85
C ALA A 73 -2.09 30.74 4.03
N PRO A 74 -1.72 31.19 5.24
CA PRO A 74 -1.36 30.29 6.35
C PRO A 74 -2.53 29.53 6.97
N ASP A 75 -3.76 30.06 6.84
CA ASP A 75 -4.97 29.51 7.45
C ASP A 75 -5.79 28.66 6.45
N ASP A 76 -5.13 27.91 5.57
CA ASP A 76 -5.76 27.06 4.57
C ASP A 76 -5.67 25.56 4.94
N PRO A 77 -6.75 24.92 5.41
CA PRO A 77 -6.81 23.49 5.69
C PRO A 77 -6.46 22.63 4.48
N ALA A 78 -6.82 23.07 3.26
CA ALA A 78 -6.58 22.29 2.04
C ALA A 78 -5.09 22.14 1.76
N GLY A 79 -4.28 23.16 2.08
CA GLY A 79 -2.83 23.10 1.94
C GLY A 79 -2.20 22.07 2.87
N TRP A 80 -2.61 22.05 4.13
CA TRP A 80 -2.15 21.04 5.09
C TRP A 80 -2.60 19.63 4.73
N ASN A 81 -3.85 19.46 4.26
CA ASN A 81 -4.31 18.18 3.72
C ASN A 81 -3.45 17.72 2.53
N ASN A 82 -3.11 18.64 1.62
CA ASN A 82 -2.30 18.29 0.45
C ASN A 82 -0.84 17.96 0.79
N ILE A 83 -0.26 18.62 1.80
CA ILE A 83 1.03 18.22 2.38
C ILE A 83 0.93 16.81 2.97
N GLY A 84 -0.11 16.54 3.76
CA GLY A 84 -0.35 15.22 4.34
C GLY A 84 -0.46 14.13 3.28
N LEU A 85 -1.16 14.42 2.19
CA LEU A 85 -1.26 13.54 1.03
C LEU A 85 0.09 13.28 0.36
N ALA A 86 0.92 14.31 0.16
CA ALA A 86 2.26 14.13 -0.42
C ALA A 86 3.21 13.34 0.51
N LEU A 87 3.08 13.50 1.83
CA LEU A 87 3.84 12.75 2.83
C LEU A 87 3.38 11.29 2.91
N HIS A 88 2.07 11.04 2.88
CA HIS A 88 1.49 9.70 2.81
C HIS A 88 1.91 9.00 1.51
N ASP A 89 1.80 9.70 0.38
CA ASP A 89 2.33 9.27 -0.90
C ASP A 89 3.84 9.05 -0.86
N GLY A 90 4.60 9.57 0.11
CA GLY A 90 6.03 9.34 0.31
C GLY A 90 6.37 8.27 1.35
N GLY A 91 5.39 7.83 2.16
CA GLY A 91 5.56 6.83 3.20
C GLY A 91 5.89 7.40 4.58
N ASP A 92 6.00 8.72 4.70
CA ASP A 92 6.18 9.39 5.98
C ASP A 92 4.82 9.54 6.67
N LEU A 93 4.32 8.42 7.18
CA LEU A 93 2.98 8.32 7.74
C LEU A 93 2.83 9.20 8.99
N GLU A 94 3.88 9.35 9.81
CA GLU A 94 3.82 10.18 11.02
C GLU A 94 3.71 11.67 10.68
N GLN A 95 4.52 12.17 9.74
CA GLN A 95 4.36 13.56 9.28
C GLN A 95 3.05 13.76 8.52
N ALA A 96 2.57 12.75 7.77
CA ALA A 96 1.28 12.80 7.10
C ALA A 96 0.13 12.96 8.11
N ILE A 97 0.10 12.14 9.16
CA ILE A 97 -0.87 12.23 10.26
C ILE A 97 -0.84 13.64 10.87
N ALA A 98 0.35 14.15 11.23
CA ALA A 98 0.49 15.48 11.81
C ALA A 98 -0.03 16.61 10.89
N ALA A 99 0.17 16.48 9.58
CA ALA A 99 -0.34 17.42 8.60
C ALA A 99 -1.88 17.35 8.45
N PHE A 100 -2.47 16.15 8.43
CA PHE A 100 -3.94 16.00 8.42
C PHE A 100 -4.58 16.51 9.71
N GLU A 101 -3.99 16.23 10.88
CA GLU A 101 -4.43 16.80 12.15
C GLU A 101 -4.35 18.33 12.15
N GLN A 102 -3.32 18.91 11.53
CA GLN A 102 -3.23 20.37 11.37
C GLN A 102 -4.35 20.91 10.47
N ALA A 103 -4.68 20.23 9.37
CA ALA A 103 -5.83 20.59 8.54
C ALA A 103 -7.14 20.55 9.37
N GLN A 104 -7.34 19.51 10.17
CA GLN A 104 -8.49 19.36 11.05
C GLN A 104 -8.55 20.46 12.14
N ARG A 105 -7.40 20.88 12.69
CA ARG A 105 -7.34 21.98 13.67
C ARG A 105 -7.76 23.31 13.08
N LEU A 106 -7.43 23.57 11.80
CA LEU A 106 -7.79 24.79 11.10
C LEU A 106 -9.28 24.79 10.72
N ASP A 107 -9.79 23.67 10.22
CA ASP A 107 -11.21 23.48 9.95
C ASP A 107 -11.64 22.04 10.30
N PRO A 108 -12.42 21.87 11.38
CA PRO A 108 -12.94 20.56 11.78
C PRO A 108 -13.94 19.95 10.79
N ASN A 109 -14.49 20.74 9.84
CA ASN A 109 -15.52 20.32 8.90
C ASN A 109 -14.98 20.05 7.50
N VAL A 110 -13.81 19.41 7.40
CA VAL A 110 -13.23 18.95 6.14
C VAL A 110 -13.23 17.41 6.09
N PRO A 111 -14.35 16.77 5.66
CA PRO A 111 -14.47 15.30 5.66
C PRO A 111 -13.35 14.58 4.90
N ALA A 112 -12.87 15.17 3.80
CA ALA A 112 -11.77 14.60 3.01
C ALA A 112 -10.47 14.48 3.82
N ALA A 113 -10.14 15.48 4.66
CA ALA A 113 -8.96 15.43 5.52
C ALA A 113 -9.09 14.36 6.61
N LEU A 114 -10.31 14.15 7.14
CA LEU A 114 -10.58 13.11 8.12
C LEU A 114 -10.48 11.69 7.52
N VAL A 115 -10.96 11.50 6.28
CA VAL A 115 -10.76 10.23 5.56
C VAL A 115 -9.27 9.97 5.32
N ASN A 116 -8.52 10.98 4.90
CA ASN A 116 -7.08 10.84 4.68
C ASN A 116 -6.31 10.58 5.97
N LEU A 117 -6.68 11.23 7.08
CA LEU A 117 -6.18 10.94 8.42
C LEU A 117 -6.45 9.48 8.80
N GLY A 118 -7.69 9.02 8.62
CA GLY A 118 -8.06 7.63 8.88
C GLY A 118 -7.24 6.62 8.07
N ASN A 119 -6.98 6.92 6.79
CA ASN A 119 -6.13 6.09 5.93
C ASN A 119 -4.70 6.03 6.47
N ALA A 120 -4.09 7.19 6.79
CA ALA A 120 -2.73 7.24 7.32
C ALA A 120 -2.61 6.56 8.71
N LEU A 121 -3.63 6.67 9.56
CA LEU A 121 -3.71 5.97 10.84
C LEU A 121 -3.81 4.45 10.65
N ARG A 122 -4.64 3.99 9.72
CA ARG A 122 -4.72 2.55 9.38
C ARG A 122 -3.39 2.03 8.86
N ASP A 123 -2.77 2.76 7.92
CA ASP A 123 -1.52 2.36 7.27
C ASP A 123 -0.31 2.46 8.22
N SER A 124 -0.47 3.10 9.40
CA SER A 124 0.50 3.08 10.51
C SER A 124 0.13 2.10 11.63
N GLY A 125 -0.89 1.26 11.42
CA GLY A 125 -1.33 0.23 12.38
C GLY A 125 -2.17 0.75 13.54
N ARG A 126 -2.58 2.03 13.53
CA ARG A 126 -3.40 2.69 14.55
C ARG A 126 -4.90 2.52 14.23
N ARG A 127 -5.36 1.27 14.17
CA ARG A 127 -6.71 0.87 13.74
C ARG A 127 -7.83 1.61 14.48
N ASP A 128 -7.79 1.69 15.81
CA ASP A 128 -8.86 2.32 16.59
C ASP A 128 -8.96 3.83 16.33
N ALA A 129 -7.82 4.51 16.21
CA ALA A 129 -7.78 5.93 15.84
C ALA A 129 -8.28 6.16 14.41
N ALA A 130 -8.04 5.22 13.49
CA ALA A 130 -8.59 5.28 12.14
C ALA A 130 -10.13 5.20 12.16
N VAL A 131 -10.71 4.29 12.97
CA VAL A 131 -12.17 4.20 13.18
C VAL A 131 -12.74 5.54 13.65
N ASP A 132 -12.10 6.18 14.64
CA ASP A 132 -12.53 7.49 15.14
C ASP A 132 -12.49 8.58 14.06
N ALA A 133 -11.43 8.61 13.24
CA ALA A 133 -11.28 9.58 12.15
C ALA A 133 -12.37 9.39 11.07
N TYR A 134 -12.64 8.15 10.64
CA TYR A 134 -13.71 7.87 9.70
C TYR A 134 -15.09 8.18 10.27
N GLY A 135 -15.34 7.88 11.56
CA GLY A 135 -16.59 8.21 12.24
C GLY A 135 -16.83 9.72 12.31
N GLN A 136 -15.78 10.52 12.54
CA GLN A 136 -15.86 11.98 12.44
C GLN A 136 -16.16 12.43 11.01
N ALA A 137 -15.51 11.84 9.99
CA ALA A 137 -15.79 12.15 8.59
C ALA A 137 -17.27 11.92 8.23
N ILE A 138 -17.84 10.79 8.68
CA ILE A 138 -19.26 10.44 8.50
C ILE A 138 -20.18 11.41 9.25
N THR A 139 -19.76 11.89 10.43
CA THR A 139 -20.52 12.89 11.19
C THR A 139 -20.56 14.24 10.46
N CYS A 140 -19.45 14.63 9.83
CA CYS A 140 -19.38 15.85 9.03
C CYS A 140 -20.17 15.74 7.70
N ASP A 141 -20.08 14.59 7.04
CA ASP A 141 -20.81 14.29 5.80
C ASP A 141 -21.24 12.81 5.77
N SER A 142 -22.52 12.58 6.05
CA SER A 142 -23.11 11.23 6.03
C SER A 142 -23.28 10.65 4.62
N GLY A 143 -23.04 11.44 3.57
CA GLY A 143 -23.04 10.99 2.17
C GLY A 143 -21.69 10.47 1.69
N LEU A 144 -20.65 10.47 2.54
CA LEU A 144 -19.28 10.17 2.13
C LEU A 144 -19.01 8.67 2.02
N VAL A 145 -19.29 8.10 0.83
CA VAL A 145 -19.11 6.67 0.52
C VAL A 145 -17.71 6.16 0.88
N ALA A 146 -16.67 6.93 0.60
CA ALA A 146 -15.28 6.56 0.88
C ALA A 146 -15.02 6.37 2.38
N ALA A 147 -15.69 7.12 3.26
CA ALA A 147 -15.53 6.96 4.71
C ALA A 147 -16.12 5.63 5.18
N TYR A 148 -17.32 5.27 4.73
CA TYR A 148 -17.93 3.98 5.02
C TYR A 148 -17.13 2.81 4.45
N TYR A 149 -16.66 2.93 3.20
CA TYR A 149 -15.80 1.91 2.60
C TYR A 149 -14.50 1.77 3.40
N ASN A 150 -13.76 2.83 3.72
CA ASN A 150 -12.49 2.67 4.44
C ASN A 150 -12.69 2.22 5.91
N LEU A 151 -13.80 2.61 6.53
CA LEU A 151 -14.18 2.20 7.87
C LEU A 151 -14.38 0.68 7.97
N HIS A 152 -14.89 0.01 6.93
CA HIS A 152 -15.13 -1.44 6.99
C HIS A 152 -13.85 -2.23 7.33
N ALA A 153 -12.73 -1.87 6.71
CA ALA A 153 -11.47 -2.56 6.91
C ALA A 153 -10.94 -2.34 8.32
N ALA A 154 -11.10 -1.12 8.86
CA ALA A 154 -10.71 -0.81 10.23
C ALA A 154 -11.63 -1.45 11.28
N LEU A 155 -12.92 -1.65 10.97
CA LEU A 155 -13.88 -2.33 11.85
C LEU A 155 -13.82 -3.85 11.77
N TYR A 156 -13.31 -4.41 10.69
CA TYR A 156 -13.35 -5.85 10.48
C TYR A 156 -12.58 -6.59 11.57
N ARG A 157 -13.26 -7.58 12.16
CA ARG A 157 -12.73 -8.55 13.09
C ARG A 157 -13.31 -9.91 12.71
N GLN A 158 -12.47 -10.94 12.60
CA GLN A 158 -12.93 -12.28 12.25
C GLN A 158 -14.00 -12.81 13.23
N ALA A 159 -13.88 -12.48 14.53
CA ALA A 159 -14.85 -12.89 15.54
C ALA A 159 -16.20 -12.14 15.46
N ASP A 160 -16.24 -10.94 14.88
CA ASP A 160 -17.46 -10.16 14.70
C ASP A 160 -17.37 -9.30 13.42
N PRO A 161 -17.73 -9.87 12.25
CA PRO A 161 -17.67 -9.15 10.97
C PRO A 161 -18.82 -8.14 10.80
N ARG A 162 -19.84 -8.15 11.69
CA ARG A 162 -21.09 -7.38 11.50
C ARG A 162 -20.86 -5.87 11.39
N PRO A 163 -20.01 -5.21 12.19
CA PRO A 163 -19.76 -3.77 12.03
C PRO A 163 -19.15 -3.42 10.67
N ALA A 164 -18.28 -4.28 10.13
CA ALA A 164 -17.70 -4.08 8.80
C ALA A 164 -18.75 -4.29 7.69
N GLU A 165 -19.58 -5.33 7.80
CA GLU A 165 -20.70 -5.56 6.87
C GLU A 165 -21.67 -4.37 6.86
N GLN A 166 -22.01 -3.82 8.03
CA GLN A 166 -22.88 -2.63 8.14
C GLN A 166 -22.27 -1.41 7.45
N ALA A 167 -20.97 -1.16 7.62
CA ALA A 167 -20.29 -0.07 6.94
C ALA A 167 -20.35 -0.23 5.41
N LEU A 168 -20.12 -1.45 4.89
CA LEU A 168 -20.22 -1.73 3.47
C LEU A 168 -21.65 -1.61 2.92
N GLN A 169 -22.65 -2.04 3.69
CA GLN A 169 -24.06 -1.85 3.33
C GLN A 169 -24.40 -0.37 3.20
N GLN A 170 -23.97 0.47 4.15
CA GLN A 170 -24.16 1.92 4.07
C GLN A 170 -23.45 2.51 2.84
N ALA A 171 -22.23 2.07 2.52
CA ALA A 171 -21.55 2.49 1.29
C ALA A 171 -22.36 2.14 0.02
N LEU A 172 -22.99 0.97 -0.03
CA LEU A 172 -23.82 0.53 -1.15
C LEU A 172 -25.21 1.17 -1.20
N GLU A 173 -25.76 1.58 -0.06
CA GLU A 173 -27.00 2.38 -0.02
C GLU A 173 -26.78 3.76 -0.65
N LEU A 174 -25.61 4.37 -0.39
CA LEU A 174 -25.22 5.67 -0.94
C LEU A 174 -24.77 5.58 -2.41
N ASP A 175 -24.00 4.55 -2.76
CA ASP A 175 -23.59 4.25 -4.14
C ASP A 175 -23.78 2.75 -4.45
N PRO A 176 -24.96 2.38 -4.99
CA PRO A 176 -25.25 0.99 -5.37
C PRO A 176 -24.33 0.44 -6.46
N LYS A 177 -23.56 1.29 -7.15
CA LYS A 177 -22.62 0.87 -8.20
C LYS A 177 -21.21 0.60 -7.67
N HIS A 178 -20.89 0.96 -6.43
CA HIS A 178 -19.54 0.82 -5.87
C HIS A 178 -19.04 -0.64 -5.87
N GLU A 179 -18.18 -0.99 -6.82
CA GLU A 179 -17.75 -2.36 -7.08
C GLU A 179 -16.94 -2.95 -5.91
N SER A 180 -15.98 -2.20 -5.37
CA SER A 180 -15.16 -2.69 -4.25
C SER A 180 -16.00 -2.93 -3.00
N ALA A 181 -16.92 -2.03 -2.63
CA ALA A 181 -17.82 -2.24 -1.50
C ALA A 181 -18.72 -3.47 -1.71
N ARG A 182 -19.22 -3.68 -2.93
CA ARG A 182 -20.01 -4.87 -3.27
C ARG A 182 -19.20 -6.15 -3.13
N PHE A 183 -18.00 -6.18 -3.69
CA PHE A 183 -17.09 -7.32 -3.59
C PHE A 183 -16.75 -7.65 -2.14
N HIS A 184 -16.32 -6.67 -1.34
CA HIS A 184 -15.93 -6.91 0.05
C HIS A 184 -17.12 -7.37 0.89
N LEU A 185 -18.33 -6.83 0.68
CA LEU A 185 -19.52 -7.30 1.39
C LEU A 185 -19.85 -8.74 1.04
N ALA A 186 -19.82 -9.06 -0.26
CA ALA A 186 -20.08 -10.40 -0.75
C ALA A 186 -19.05 -11.41 -0.20
N ALA A 187 -17.77 -11.05 -0.24
CA ALA A 187 -16.69 -11.88 0.27
C ALA A 187 -16.79 -12.12 1.77
N LEU A 188 -17.08 -11.08 2.57
CA LEU A 188 -17.28 -11.25 4.01
C LEU A 188 -18.43 -12.21 4.31
N ARG A 189 -19.57 -12.04 3.65
CA ARG A 189 -20.73 -12.92 3.85
C ARG A 189 -20.44 -14.35 3.37
N GLN A 190 -19.81 -14.52 2.21
CA GLN A 190 -19.41 -15.84 1.72
C GLN A 190 -18.45 -16.55 2.69
N LEU A 191 -17.48 -15.82 3.25
CA LEU A 191 -16.46 -16.39 4.13
C LEU A 191 -16.99 -16.66 5.55
N HIS A 192 -17.95 -15.89 6.05
CA HIS A 192 -18.47 -16.07 7.42
C HIS A 192 -19.78 -16.85 7.49
N GLN A 193 -20.60 -16.76 6.45
CA GLN A 193 -21.99 -17.23 6.43
C GLN A 193 -22.22 -18.31 5.37
N GLY A 194 -21.33 -18.41 4.37
CA GLY A 194 -21.44 -19.38 3.28
C GLY A 194 -22.42 -18.98 2.17
N ASP A 195 -23.00 -17.78 2.28
CA ASP A 195 -23.96 -17.18 1.35
C ASP A 195 -23.54 -15.72 1.12
N ASP A 196 -23.47 -15.29 -0.13
CA ASP A 196 -23.07 -13.94 -0.52
C ASP A 196 -24.25 -13.05 -0.94
N ASP A 197 -25.50 -13.54 -0.78
CA ASP A 197 -26.74 -12.91 -1.26
C ASP A 197 -26.77 -12.69 -2.80
N GLY A 198 -26.01 -13.48 -3.56
CA GLY A 198 -25.84 -13.32 -5.01
C GLY A 198 -25.01 -12.09 -5.40
N LEU A 199 -24.33 -11.45 -4.45
CA LEU A 199 -23.57 -10.23 -4.70
C LEU A 199 -22.33 -10.47 -5.58
N LEU A 200 -21.60 -11.58 -5.43
CA LEU A 200 -20.46 -11.88 -6.31
C LEU A 200 -20.94 -12.06 -7.75
N ALA A 201 -22.03 -12.79 -7.95
CA ALA A 201 -22.62 -13.02 -9.28
C ALA A 201 -23.15 -11.74 -9.95
N SER A 202 -23.38 -10.68 -9.17
CA SER A 202 -23.84 -9.38 -9.68
C SER A 202 -22.70 -8.42 -10.06
N LEU A 203 -21.44 -8.79 -9.78
CA LEU A 203 -20.28 -8.00 -10.19
C LEU A 203 -20.14 -8.01 -11.72
N PRO A 204 -19.67 -6.91 -12.33
CA PRO A 204 -19.44 -6.85 -13.76
C PRO A 204 -18.26 -7.75 -14.18
N PRO A 205 -18.18 -8.21 -15.44
CA PRO A 205 -17.16 -9.16 -15.89
C PRO A 205 -15.71 -8.69 -15.70
N HIS A 206 -15.45 -7.38 -15.73
CA HIS A 206 -14.09 -6.89 -15.47
C HIS A 206 -13.63 -7.13 -14.02
N CYS A 207 -14.53 -7.53 -13.12
CA CYS A 207 -14.23 -7.92 -11.74
C CYS A 207 -14.06 -9.44 -11.56
N ASP A 208 -14.03 -10.25 -12.63
CA ASP A 208 -13.92 -11.72 -12.53
C ASP A 208 -12.72 -12.17 -11.70
N PHE A 209 -11.61 -11.43 -11.72
CA PHE A 209 -10.42 -11.71 -10.91
C PHE A 209 -10.69 -11.61 -9.40
N LEU A 210 -11.59 -10.72 -8.96
CA LEU A 210 -12.01 -10.61 -7.56
C LEU A 210 -12.85 -11.82 -7.15
N VAL A 211 -13.78 -12.24 -8.02
CA VAL A 211 -14.62 -13.42 -7.78
C VAL A 211 -13.76 -14.68 -7.69
N ASP A 212 -12.82 -14.86 -8.63
CA ASP A 212 -11.86 -15.96 -8.61
C ASP A 212 -10.99 -15.94 -7.33
N SER A 213 -10.53 -14.78 -6.89
CA SER A 213 -9.78 -14.64 -5.64
C SER A 213 -10.59 -15.07 -4.41
N CYS A 214 -11.85 -14.64 -4.32
CA CYS A 214 -12.74 -15.06 -3.23
C CYS A 214 -13.00 -16.57 -3.25
N GLN A 215 -13.25 -17.15 -4.42
CA GLN A 215 -13.46 -18.59 -4.57
C GLN A 215 -12.20 -19.39 -4.21
N PHE A 216 -11.03 -18.88 -4.59
CA PHE A 216 -9.75 -19.46 -4.20
C PHE A 216 -9.61 -19.50 -2.67
N VAL A 217 -9.85 -18.38 -1.98
CA VAL A 217 -9.78 -18.33 -0.51
C VAL A 217 -10.80 -19.29 0.13
N VAL A 218 -12.03 -19.36 -0.37
CA VAL A 218 -13.05 -20.31 0.11
C VAL A 218 -12.58 -21.76 -0.03
N GLY A 219 -11.93 -22.11 -1.15
CA GLY A 219 -11.46 -23.47 -1.43
C GLY A 219 -10.18 -23.89 -0.70
N HIS A 220 -9.37 -22.94 -0.25
CA HIS A 220 -8.04 -23.22 0.32
C HIS A 220 -7.91 -22.92 1.82
N ARG A 221 -8.89 -22.21 2.40
CA ARG A 221 -8.91 -21.97 3.85
C ARG A 221 -9.43 -23.18 4.62
N CYS A 222 -9.04 -23.27 5.88
CA CYS A 222 -9.63 -24.17 6.86
C CYS A 222 -10.12 -23.38 8.09
N ALA A 223 -10.65 -24.07 9.10
CA ALA A 223 -11.12 -23.43 10.33
C ALA A 223 -10.02 -22.70 11.12
N ALA A 224 -8.75 -23.05 10.91
CA ALA A 224 -7.60 -22.42 11.55
C ALA A 224 -6.99 -21.27 10.71
N THR A 225 -7.49 -21.05 9.49
CA THR A 225 -7.00 -19.96 8.64
C THR A 225 -7.58 -18.63 9.14
N GLU A 226 -6.71 -17.69 9.46
CA GLU A 226 -7.09 -16.34 9.89
C GLU A 226 -7.48 -15.47 8.68
N LEU A 227 -8.46 -14.60 8.86
CA LEU A 227 -8.85 -13.59 7.89
C LEU A 227 -8.47 -12.23 8.47
N CYS A 228 -7.59 -11.51 7.76
CA CYS A 228 -7.03 -10.23 8.20
C CYS A 228 -7.61 -9.06 7.38
N SER A 229 -7.66 -7.87 7.95
CA SER A 229 -8.06 -6.63 7.24
C SER A 229 -6.98 -5.56 7.14
N ASP A 230 -5.79 -5.80 7.68
CA ASP A 230 -4.62 -4.97 7.39
C ASP A 230 -3.31 -5.76 7.38
N THR A 231 -2.29 -5.17 6.77
CA THR A 231 -0.95 -5.73 6.60
C THR A 231 -0.29 -6.07 7.94
N PHE A 232 -0.49 -5.27 8.99
CA PHE A 232 0.14 -5.52 10.28
C PHE A 232 -0.52 -6.65 11.05
N GLU A 233 -1.83 -6.82 10.90
CA GLU A 233 -2.56 -8.01 11.37
C GLU A 233 -2.05 -9.27 10.67
N MET A 234 -1.93 -9.24 9.33
CA MET A 234 -1.37 -10.35 8.56
C MET A 234 0.04 -10.73 9.04
N LEU A 235 0.94 -9.74 9.16
CA LEU A 235 2.30 -9.95 9.63
C LEU A 235 2.35 -10.49 11.06
N ARG A 236 1.46 -10.04 11.96
CA ARG A 236 1.35 -10.59 13.32
C ARG A 236 0.90 -12.05 13.32
N VAL A 237 -0.13 -12.38 12.54
CA VAL A 237 -0.63 -13.76 12.41
C VAL A 237 0.48 -14.67 11.89
N ALA A 238 1.14 -14.26 10.82
CA ALA A 238 2.22 -15.02 10.21
C ALA A 238 3.41 -15.19 11.17
N PHE A 239 3.88 -14.11 11.78
CA PHE A 239 5.01 -14.17 12.71
C PHE A 239 4.69 -15.00 13.96
N ALA A 240 3.44 -14.96 14.45
CA ALA A 240 3.00 -15.80 15.57
C ALA A 240 2.97 -17.29 15.24
N ALA A 241 2.99 -17.68 13.96
CA ALA A 241 3.11 -19.07 13.53
C ALA A 241 4.57 -19.58 13.50
N VAL A 242 5.56 -18.68 13.53
CA VAL A 242 6.98 -19.05 13.62
C VAL A 242 7.27 -19.69 14.99
N ARG A 243 7.97 -20.83 14.99
CA ARG A 243 8.24 -21.63 16.20
C ARG A 243 9.70 -21.77 16.57
N ASP A 244 10.57 -21.65 15.57
CA ASP A 244 12.00 -21.86 15.69
C ASP A 244 12.74 -20.60 15.28
N ASP A 245 13.96 -20.42 15.81
CA ASP A 245 14.85 -19.35 15.41
C ASP A 245 15.48 -19.61 14.02
N GLY A 246 15.83 -18.53 13.33
CA GLY A 246 16.50 -18.54 12.02
C GLY A 246 16.34 -17.20 11.30
N LEU A 247 16.52 -17.18 9.98
CA LEU A 247 16.49 -15.94 9.21
C LEU A 247 15.09 -15.33 9.14
N VAL A 248 15.07 -14.01 9.25
CA VAL A 248 13.91 -13.15 9.02
C VAL A 248 14.26 -12.24 7.84
N ILE A 249 13.53 -12.42 6.73
CA ILE A 249 13.83 -11.76 5.46
C ILE A 249 12.59 -11.02 4.96
N GLU A 250 12.81 -9.83 4.38
CA GLU A 250 11.84 -9.12 3.57
C GLU A 250 12.43 -8.85 2.18
N LEU A 251 11.66 -9.17 1.14
CA LEU A 251 11.95 -8.88 -0.26
C LEU A 251 11.05 -7.74 -0.72
N GLY A 252 11.60 -6.77 -1.45
CA GLY A 252 10.84 -5.63 -1.99
C GLY A 252 10.76 -4.42 -1.05
N VAL A 253 11.78 -4.19 -0.23
CA VAL A 253 11.75 -3.14 0.81
C VAL A 253 11.74 -1.74 0.20
N ARG A 254 10.57 -1.16 -0.04
CA ARG A 254 10.47 0.19 -0.61
C ARG A 254 10.68 1.32 0.42
N ARG A 255 9.74 1.48 1.35
CA ARG A 255 9.72 2.58 2.37
C ARG A 255 10.12 2.14 3.77
N GLY A 256 10.31 0.83 3.94
CA GLY A 256 10.61 0.19 5.20
C GLY A 256 9.44 0.12 6.19
N THR A 257 8.19 0.36 5.78
CA THR A 257 7.04 0.30 6.70
C THR A 257 6.85 -1.11 7.29
N SER A 258 6.77 -2.11 6.43
CA SER A 258 6.73 -3.54 6.76
C SER A 258 7.98 -3.98 7.51
N ILE A 259 9.18 -3.66 7.02
CA ILE A 259 10.43 -4.14 7.65
C ILE A 259 10.64 -3.58 9.05
N ARG A 260 10.27 -2.31 9.29
CA ARG A 260 10.29 -1.71 10.63
C ARG A 260 9.33 -2.42 11.56
N PHE A 261 8.15 -2.80 11.05
CA PHE A 261 7.17 -3.54 11.84
C PHE A 261 7.66 -4.96 12.16
N ILE A 262 8.17 -5.70 11.17
CA ILE A 262 8.74 -7.05 11.34
C ILE A 262 9.89 -7.01 12.36
N ALA A 263 10.81 -6.05 12.24
CA ALA A 263 11.88 -5.85 13.22
C ALA A 263 11.35 -5.57 14.63
N GLY A 264 10.22 -4.87 14.75
CA GLY A 264 9.53 -4.65 16.03
C GLY A 264 8.96 -5.93 16.65
N LEU A 265 8.57 -6.92 15.83
CA LEU A 265 8.11 -8.24 16.31
C LEU A 265 9.26 -9.11 16.83
N CYS A 266 10.49 -8.86 16.40
CA CYS A 266 11.68 -9.64 16.76
C CYS A 266 12.89 -8.76 17.14
N PRO A 267 12.84 -8.03 18.27
CA PRO A 267 13.85 -7.03 18.64
C PRO A 267 15.28 -7.56 18.84
N ALA A 268 15.43 -8.88 19.06
CA ALA A 268 16.71 -9.53 19.28
C ALA A 268 17.26 -10.26 18.04
N THR A 269 16.49 -10.33 16.96
CA THR A 269 16.82 -11.09 15.76
C THR A 269 17.26 -10.14 14.64
N PRO A 270 18.38 -10.40 13.96
CA PRO A 270 18.73 -9.69 12.73
C PRO A 270 17.63 -9.84 11.68
N VAL A 271 17.31 -8.75 10.98
CA VAL A 271 16.34 -8.74 9.88
C VAL A 271 17.04 -8.30 8.61
N HIS A 272 16.82 -9.03 7.52
CA HIS A 272 17.51 -8.79 6.25
C HIS A 272 16.50 -8.31 5.20
N GLY A 273 16.71 -7.10 4.70
CA GLY A 273 15.84 -6.48 3.70
C GLY A 273 16.53 -6.41 2.34
N PHE A 274 15.89 -6.91 1.30
CA PHE A 274 16.35 -6.82 -0.08
C PHE A 274 15.37 -5.97 -0.88
N ASP A 275 15.85 -5.22 -1.87
CA ASP A 275 14.95 -4.31 -2.58
C ASP A 275 15.29 -4.05 -4.04
N ALA A 276 14.25 -3.58 -4.72
CA ALA A 276 14.19 -2.77 -5.93
C ALA A 276 14.82 -1.36 -5.80
N PHE A 277 15.80 -1.12 -4.91
CA PHE A 277 16.50 0.17 -4.79
C PHE A 277 17.30 0.52 -6.06
N GLU A 278 17.41 -0.44 -7.00
CA GLU A 278 17.98 -0.30 -8.36
C GLU A 278 16.91 -0.19 -9.48
N GLY A 279 15.63 -0.09 -9.10
CA GLY A 279 14.48 -0.07 -10.00
C GLY A 279 14.02 -1.47 -10.43
N LEU A 280 12.90 -1.52 -11.16
CA LEU A 280 12.35 -2.79 -11.65
C LEU A 280 13.30 -3.44 -12.66
N PRO A 281 13.54 -4.76 -12.58
CA PRO A 281 14.36 -5.46 -13.57
C PRO A 281 13.68 -5.49 -14.95
N GLU A 282 12.36 -5.25 -15.00
CA GLU A 282 11.52 -5.34 -16.19
C GLU A 282 10.47 -4.20 -16.21
N HIS A 283 9.68 -4.12 -17.28
CA HIS A 283 8.54 -3.20 -17.35
C HIS A 283 7.37 -3.71 -16.49
N TRP A 284 6.69 -2.81 -15.76
CA TRP A 284 5.48 -3.13 -14.99
C TRP A 284 4.37 -2.13 -15.25
N GLY A 285 3.26 -2.57 -15.87
CA GLY A 285 2.19 -1.68 -16.30
C GLY A 285 2.72 -0.56 -17.22
N GLN A 286 2.69 0.68 -16.75
CA GLN A 286 3.24 1.85 -17.46
C GLN A 286 4.67 2.22 -17.04
N GLN A 287 5.20 1.59 -15.99
CA GLN A 287 6.55 1.83 -15.48
C GLN A 287 7.59 1.12 -16.36
N ARG A 288 8.73 1.78 -16.57
CA ARG A 288 9.83 1.23 -17.37
C ARG A 288 10.84 0.53 -16.48
N GLN A 289 11.56 -0.44 -17.06
CA GLN A 289 12.75 -1.02 -16.43
C GLN A 289 13.66 0.08 -15.87
N GLY A 290 14.16 -0.12 -14.66
CA GLY A 290 15.03 0.82 -13.96
C GLY A 290 14.34 2.09 -13.43
N LEU A 291 13.00 2.18 -13.48
CA LEU A 291 12.29 3.28 -12.84
C LEU A 291 12.26 3.08 -11.32
N TYR A 292 12.71 4.08 -10.58
CA TYR A 292 12.74 4.09 -9.13
C TYR A 292 11.45 4.66 -8.57
N SER A 293 10.96 4.03 -7.51
CA SER A 293 9.84 4.55 -6.74
C SER A 293 10.29 5.27 -5.45
N THR A 294 11.61 5.28 -5.22
CA THR A 294 12.35 5.81 -4.04
C THR A 294 13.56 6.67 -4.42
N ASP A 295 13.78 6.94 -5.72
CA ASP A 295 14.95 7.67 -6.24
C ASP A 295 16.33 7.15 -5.74
N GLY A 296 16.42 5.85 -5.42
CA GLY A 296 17.65 5.22 -4.92
C GLY A 296 18.00 5.55 -3.47
N VAL A 297 17.07 6.14 -2.71
CA VAL A 297 17.27 6.45 -1.29
C VAL A 297 16.82 5.29 -0.42
N LEU A 298 17.73 4.79 0.41
CA LEU A 298 17.42 3.76 1.41
C LEU A 298 16.54 4.33 2.53
N PRO A 299 15.49 3.62 2.96
CA PRO A 299 14.68 4.03 4.10
C PRO A 299 15.46 3.92 5.40
N GLU A 300 15.15 4.78 6.36
CA GLU A 300 15.66 4.62 7.72
C GLU A 300 15.08 3.37 8.38
N VAL A 301 15.96 2.54 8.94
CA VAL A 301 15.60 1.27 9.59
C VAL A 301 16.32 1.11 10.94
N PRO A 302 15.75 0.32 11.88
CA PRO A 302 16.39 -0.02 13.15
C PRO A 302 17.76 -0.67 12.95
N LYS A 303 18.63 -0.56 13.95
CA LYS A 303 20.03 -1.04 13.88
C LYS A 303 20.18 -2.54 13.61
N GLN A 304 19.17 -3.36 13.95
CA GLN A 304 19.20 -4.81 13.69
C GLN A 304 18.82 -5.16 12.25
N VAL A 305 18.34 -4.19 11.47
CA VAL A 305 17.96 -4.37 10.07
C VAL A 305 19.17 -4.08 9.19
N THR A 306 19.50 -5.02 8.31
CA THR A 306 20.49 -4.80 7.24
C THR A 306 19.77 -4.75 5.91
N LEU A 307 19.96 -3.65 5.16
CA LEU A 307 19.41 -3.51 3.80
C LEU A 307 20.49 -3.87 2.77
N TYR A 308 20.10 -4.67 1.79
CA TYR A 308 20.93 -5.13 0.68
C TYR A 308 20.41 -4.50 -0.61
N PRO A 309 20.95 -3.32 -1.00
CA PRO A 309 20.58 -2.70 -2.27
C PRO A 309 21.14 -3.49 -3.44
N GLY A 310 20.25 -3.82 -4.36
CA GLY A 310 20.60 -4.42 -5.64
C GLY A 310 19.60 -5.46 -6.08
N TRP A 311 19.65 -5.84 -7.36
CA TRP A 311 18.81 -6.91 -7.87
C TRP A 311 19.00 -8.21 -7.09
N PHE A 312 17.92 -8.99 -6.93
CA PHE A 312 17.96 -10.25 -6.21
C PHE A 312 19.00 -11.23 -6.77
N ALA A 313 19.17 -11.26 -8.09
CA ALA A 313 20.17 -12.09 -8.76
C ALA A 313 21.63 -11.72 -8.41
N ASP A 314 21.88 -10.48 -7.99
CA ASP A 314 23.22 -10.00 -7.63
C ASP A 314 23.48 -10.06 -6.12
N THR A 315 22.44 -9.85 -5.31
CA THR A 315 22.55 -9.74 -3.85
C THR A 315 22.35 -11.06 -3.11
N LEU A 316 21.35 -11.86 -3.51
CA LEU A 316 21.00 -13.10 -2.81
C LEU A 316 22.09 -14.18 -2.90
N PRO A 317 22.80 -14.42 -4.02
CA PRO A 317 23.83 -15.47 -4.06
C PRO A 317 24.93 -15.28 -3.02
N THR A 318 25.43 -14.05 -2.88
CA THR A 318 26.45 -13.75 -1.86
C THR A 318 25.87 -13.88 -0.45
N PHE A 319 24.62 -13.50 -0.24
CA PHE A 319 23.94 -13.63 1.05
C PHE A 319 23.83 -15.10 1.49
N VAL A 320 23.31 -15.97 0.62
CA VAL A 320 23.13 -17.40 0.94
C VAL A 320 24.47 -18.14 1.14
N GLU A 321 25.57 -17.67 0.54
CA GLU A 321 26.92 -18.20 0.82
C GLU A 321 27.39 -17.93 2.26
N HIS A 322 26.91 -16.86 2.90
CA HIS A 322 27.32 -16.44 4.25
C HIS A 322 26.30 -16.79 5.34
N HIS A 323 25.10 -17.23 4.94
CA HIS A 323 24.00 -17.56 5.83
C HIS A 323 23.46 -18.95 5.46
N ASP A 324 23.85 -19.98 6.21
CA ASP A 324 23.44 -21.37 5.98
C ASP A 324 22.28 -21.81 6.90
N GLU A 325 21.86 -20.93 7.81
CA GLU A 325 20.75 -21.18 8.71
C GLU A 325 19.38 -21.24 7.97
N PRO A 326 18.37 -21.93 8.54
CA PRO A 326 17.04 -21.97 7.93
C PRO A 326 16.32 -20.62 7.92
N ILE A 327 15.55 -20.36 6.87
CA ILE A 327 14.64 -19.21 6.81
C ILE A 327 13.38 -19.54 7.61
N ARG A 328 13.07 -18.72 8.60
CA ARG A 328 11.90 -18.93 9.47
C ARG A 328 10.76 -17.98 9.17
N PHE A 329 11.07 -16.79 8.69
CA PHE A 329 10.09 -15.84 8.22
C PHE A 329 10.57 -15.16 6.93
N LEU A 330 9.71 -15.14 5.91
CA LEU A 330 9.96 -14.50 4.64
C LEU A 330 8.73 -13.67 4.23
N ASN A 331 8.88 -12.35 4.17
CA ASN A 331 7.88 -11.46 3.56
C ASN A 331 8.28 -11.19 2.11
N VAL A 332 7.40 -11.51 1.17
CA VAL A 332 7.60 -11.42 -0.29
C VAL A 332 6.71 -10.29 -0.81
N ASP A 333 7.33 -9.20 -1.25
CA ASP A 333 6.67 -8.05 -1.86
C ASP A 333 7.43 -7.68 -3.15
N CYS A 334 7.54 -8.64 -4.07
CA CYS A 334 8.39 -8.51 -5.25
C CYS A 334 7.70 -7.84 -6.44
N ASP A 335 6.38 -7.64 -6.37
CA ASP A 335 5.43 -7.20 -7.41
C ASP A 335 5.36 -8.12 -8.66
N LEU A 336 6.51 -8.60 -9.15
CA LEU A 336 6.69 -9.28 -10.43
C LEU A 336 6.92 -10.78 -10.25
N TYR A 337 6.33 -11.59 -11.15
CA TYR A 337 6.63 -13.01 -11.28
C TYR A 337 8.14 -13.30 -11.37
N SER A 338 8.87 -12.63 -12.26
CA SER A 338 10.31 -12.87 -12.50
C SER A 338 11.16 -12.59 -11.27
N SER A 339 10.81 -11.55 -10.52
CA SER A 339 11.51 -11.17 -9.28
C SER A 339 11.20 -12.16 -8.15
N ALA A 340 9.92 -12.49 -7.96
CA ALA A 340 9.50 -13.49 -6.98
C ALA A 340 10.13 -14.86 -7.27
N GLN A 341 10.13 -15.30 -8.53
CA GLN A 341 10.72 -16.57 -8.96
C GLN A 341 12.23 -16.60 -8.67
N THR A 342 12.97 -15.57 -9.08
CA THR A 342 14.42 -15.48 -8.84
C THR A 342 14.74 -15.59 -7.36
N ALA A 343 14.03 -14.84 -6.51
CA ALA A 343 14.27 -14.86 -5.08
C ALA A 343 13.90 -16.21 -4.43
N LEU A 344 12.74 -16.77 -4.79
CA LEU A 344 12.29 -18.05 -4.25
C LEU A 344 13.16 -19.23 -4.69
N GLU A 345 13.70 -19.22 -5.92
CA GLU A 345 14.65 -20.25 -6.39
C GLU A 345 15.98 -20.21 -5.62
N LEU A 346 16.50 -19.01 -5.36
CA LEU A 346 17.77 -18.82 -4.65
C LEU A 346 17.66 -19.12 -3.15
N LEU A 347 16.55 -18.70 -2.52
CA LEU A 347 16.29 -18.92 -1.09
C LEU A 347 15.69 -20.30 -0.79
N GLY A 348 15.13 -20.97 -1.80
CA GLY A 348 14.38 -22.21 -1.66
C GLY A 348 15.09 -23.33 -0.88
N PRO A 349 16.42 -23.55 -1.05
CA PRO A 349 17.16 -24.54 -0.26
C PRO A 349 17.14 -24.31 1.26
N GLN A 350 16.92 -23.08 1.73
CA GLN A 350 16.86 -22.73 3.16
C GLN A 350 15.43 -22.74 3.72
N ILE A 351 14.42 -22.96 2.88
CA ILE A 351 13.02 -23.09 3.29
C ILE A 351 12.80 -24.53 3.81
N VAL A 352 12.34 -24.63 5.05
CA VAL A 352 12.22 -25.89 5.80
C VAL A 352 10.83 -26.01 6.43
N PRO A 353 10.45 -27.19 6.97
CA PRO A 353 9.22 -27.29 7.74
C PRO A 353 9.22 -26.29 8.92
N GLY A 354 8.13 -25.53 9.04
CA GLY A 354 7.97 -24.43 9.98
C GLY A 354 8.37 -23.05 9.45
N SER A 355 8.92 -22.95 8.22
CA SER A 355 9.09 -21.65 7.56
C SER A 355 7.72 -21.02 7.27
N VAL A 356 7.59 -19.72 7.55
CA VAL A 356 6.39 -18.94 7.26
C VAL A 356 6.68 -17.91 6.18
N LEU A 357 5.88 -17.93 5.12
CA LEU A 357 5.97 -17.01 3.99
C LEU A 357 4.73 -16.12 3.96
N VAL A 358 4.89 -14.82 3.76
CA VAL A 358 3.81 -13.86 3.52
C VAL A 358 4.01 -13.27 2.14
N PHE A 359 2.96 -13.22 1.34
CA PHE A 359 2.97 -12.64 0.00
C PHE A 359 2.04 -11.42 -0.04
N ASP A 360 2.50 -10.34 -0.67
CA ASP A 360 1.65 -9.21 -1.07
C ASP A 360 1.13 -9.40 -2.50
N GLU A 361 0.02 -8.74 -2.84
CA GLU A 361 -0.57 -8.81 -4.18
C GLU A 361 -0.85 -10.25 -4.69
N TYR A 362 -0.93 -11.21 -3.78
CA TYR A 362 -1.12 -12.65 -4.02
C TYR A 362 -2.54 -12.99 -4.51
N LEU A 363 -3.48 -12.05 -4.34
CA LEU A 363 -4.91 -12.18 -4.66
C LEU A 363 -5.42 -10.83 -5.19
N CYS A 364 -6.66 -10.79 -5.67
CA CYS A 364 -7.39 -9.55 -5.92
C CYS A 364 -6.77 -8.57 -6.93
N ASN A 365 -5.73 -8.98 -7.66
CA ASN A 365 -5.21 -8.25 -8.83
C ASN A 365 -5.67 -8.88 -10.15
N PRO A 366 -5.85 -8.07 -11.20
CA PRO A 366 -5.98 -8.60 -12.55
C PRO A 366 -4.76 -9.47 -12.90
N GLY A 367 -4.97 -10.76 -13.14
CA GLY A 367 -3.87 -11.67 -13.47
C GLY A 367 -3.09 -12.21 -12.28
N TRP A 368 -3.54 -12.03 -11.03
CA TRP A 368 -2.85 -12.46 -9.80
C TRP A 368 -2.27 -13.89 -9.82
N ARG A 369 -2.92 -14.80 -10.56
CA ARG A 369 -2.47 -16.19 -10.75
C ARG A 369 -1.17 -16.33 -11.52
N GLU A 370 -0.76 -15.32 -12.28
CA GLU A 370 0.43 -15.28 -13.13
C GLU A 370 1.63 -14.61 -12.45
N ASP A 371 1.42 -13.93 -11.33
CA ASP A 371 2.44 -13.18 -10.60
C ASP A 371 3.04 -14.02 -9.44
N GLU A 372 3.03 -13.50 -8.21
CA GLU A 372 3.65 -14.17 -7.06
C GLU A 372 3.03 -15.54 -6.75
N HIS A 373 1.72 -15.71 -6.97
CA HIS A 373 1.07 -17.01 -6.82
C HIS A 373 1.69 -18.07 -7.76
N ARG A 374 2.02 -17.69 -9.00
CA ARG A 374 2.65 -18.61 -9.95
C ARG A 374 4.07 -18.95 -9.52
N ALA A 375 4.86 -17.92 -9.21
CA ALA A 375 6.24 -18.09 -8.76
C ALA A 375 6.32 -19.02 -7.55
N PHE A 376 5.44 -18.82 -6.56
CA PHE A 376 5.36 -19.68 -5.38
C PHE A 376 4.95 -21.12 -5.73
N THR A 377 3.90 -21.32 -6.52
CA THR A 377 3.38 -22.68 -6.81
C THR A 377 4.34 -23.51 -7.68
N GLU A 378 5.03 -22.89 -8.63
CA GLU A 378 6.10 -23.53 -9.41
C GLU A 378 7.28 -23.90 -8.51
N THR A 379 7.73 -22.96 -7.67
CA THR A 379 8.85 -23.21 -6.73
C THR A 379 8.51 -24.29 -5.71
N ALA A 380 7.31 -24.26 -5.13
CA ALA A 380 6.83 -25.28 -4.21
C ALA A 380 6.82 -26.67 -4.86
N THR A 381 6.53 -26.76 -6.16
CA THR A 381 6.60 -28.01 -6.91
C THR A 381 8.05 -28.48 -7.07
N VAL A 382 8.96 -27.57 -7.42
CA VAL A 382 10.40 -27.87 -7.60
C VAL A 382 11.03 -28.41 -6.33
N PHE A 383 10.77 -27.78 -5.19
CA PHE A 383 11.33 -28.18 -3.88
C PHE A 383 10.45 -29.17 -3.09
N GLY A 384 9.33 -29.61 -3.67
CA GLY A 384 8.40 -30.54 -3.03
C GLY A 384 7.80 -30.02 -1.72
N TRP A 385 7.57 -28.71 -1.62
CA TRP A 385 6.96 -28.10 -0.45
C TRP A 385 5.51 -28.52 -0.33
N ARG A 386 5.15 -29.03 0.85
CA ARG A 386 3.77 -29.11 1.33
C ARG A 386 3.55 -27.97 2.30
N TYR A 387 2.39 -27.36 2.25
CA TYR A 387 2.12 -26.13 2.97
C TYR A 387 0.64 -25.97 3.28
N ASP A 388 0.36 -25.15 4.30
CA ASP A 388 -0.99 -24.74 4.69
C ASP A 388 -1.12 -23.22 4.58
N TYR A 389 -2.27 -22.75 4.10
CA TYR A 389 -2.64 -21.33 4.16
C TYR A 389 -3.11 -20.99 5.58
N ILE A 390 -2.32 -20.18 6.29
CA ILE A 390 -2.58 -19.79 7.68
C ILE A 390 -3.27 -18.43 7.78
N GLY A 391 -3.21 -17.60 6.73
CA GLY A 391 -3.87 -16.30 6.72
C GLY A 391 -4.22 -15.83 5.31
N PHE A 392 -5.34 -15.11 5.17
CA PHE A 392 -5.67 -14.35 3.96
C PHE A 392 -6.18 -12.95 4.29
N SER A 393 -5.91 -11.99 3.40
CA SER A 393 -6.63 -10.72 3.37
C SER A 393 -7.08 -10.42 1.95
N LEU A 394 -8.38 -10.30 1.73
CA LEU A 394 -8.90 -9.82 0.44
C LEU A 394 -8.81 -8.29 0.31
N PHE A 395 -8.61 -7.58 1.42
CA PHE A 395 -8.49 -6.12 1.46
C PHE A 395 -7.07 -5.66 1.17
N THR A 396 -6.08 -6.21 1.89
CA THR A 396 -4.66 -5.96 1.59
C THR A 396 -4.08 -6.92 0.56
N LYS A 397 -4.89 -7.87 0.06
CA LYS A 397 -4.54 -8.78 -1.04
C LYS A 397 -3.45 -9.81 -0.72
N GLN A 398 -3.28 -10.11 0.56
CA GLN A 398 -2.18 -10.93 1.06
C GLN A 398 -2.56 -12.37 1.34
N ALA A 399 -1.58 -13.26 1.31
CA ALA A 399 -1.68 -14.61 1.84
C ALA A 399 -0.47 -14.93 2.73
N ALA A 400 -0.73 -15.64 3.85
CA ALA A 400 0.30 -16.21 4.70
C ALA A 400 0.26 -17.73 4.64
N ILE A 401 1.44 -18.33 4.49
CA ILE A 401 1.64 -19.74 4.20
C ILE A 401 2.66 -20.32 5.19
N CYS A 402 2.38 -21.48 5.75
CA CYS A 402 3.32 -22.23 6.58
C CYS A 402 3.75 -23.51 5.85
N ILE A 403 5.06 -23.71 5.71
CA ILE A 403 5.62 -24.94 5.12
C ILE A 403 5.52 -26.07 6.13
N THR A 404 4.82 -27.15 5.78
CA THR A 404 4.58 -28.29 6.67
C THR A 404 5.49 -29.47 6.39
N ALA A 405 6.00 -29.59 5.17
CA ALA A 405 7.02 -30.55 4.79
C ALA A 405 7.76 -30.09 3.53
N VAL A 406 8.96 -30.63 3.33
CA VAL A 406 9.76 -30.46 2.11
C VAL A 406 10.03 -31.83 1.49
N GLY A 407 10.09 -31.91 0.17
CA GLY A 407 10.34 -33.16 -0.55
C GLY A 407 11.80 -33.55 -0.47
N GLY A 408 12.08 -34.78 -0.02
CA GLY A 408 13.37 -35.44 -0.28
C GLY A 408 13.23 -36.33 -1.51
N GLY A 409 14.27 -36.37 -2.35
CA GLY A 409 14.39 -37.35 -3.43
C GLY A 409 14.43 -38.80 -2.94
#